data_AF-A0A6L7IH62-F1
#
_entry.id   AF-A0A6L7IH62-F1
#
_cell.length_a   1.000
_cell.length_b   1.000
_cell.length_c   1.000
_cell.angle_alpha   90.00
_cell.angle_beta   90.00
_cell.angle_gamma   90.00
#
_symmetry.space_group_name_H-M   'P 1'
#
loop_
_entity.id
_entity.type
_entity.pdbx_description
1 polymer ?
#
loop_
_entity_poly.entity_id
_entity_poly.type
_entity_poly.pdbx_seq_one_letter_code
_entity_poly.pdbx_strand_id
1 'polypeptide(L)'
;MKDLQNTPLLNTISALLENARKSVVVAVNQTMVLTYFEIGKTIVEDEQNGEHRAEYGKTLLKDLSLHLKERFGKGFSVENLDRMRFFYKTYSEQISSTLLTNSSNTISQTLSVKFNLSWSHYLKLMRIKDPNERKFYEIESYKNNINKILLTF
;
A
#
# COMPACT_ATOMS: atom_id res chain seq x y z
N MET A 1 8.83 -44.31 -14.80
CA MET A 1 8.54 -43.26 -13.79
C MET A 1 8.31 -43.97 -12.48
N LYS A 2 9.09 -43.65 -11.45
CA LYS A 2 8.97 -44.30 -10.13
C LYS A 2 7.84 -43.59 -9.41
N ASP A 3 6.70 -44.26 -9.26
CA ASP A 3 5.57 -43.73 -8.51
C ASP A 3 6.07 -43.32 -7.12
N LEU A 4 5.93 -42.03 -6.79
CA LEU A 4 6.22 -41.53 -5.45
C LEU A 4 5.24 -42.22 -4.49
N GLN A 5 5.68 -43.31 -3.88
CA GLN A 5 4.96 -44.17 -2.92
C GLN A 5 4.47 -43.43 -1.65
N ASN A 6 4.57 -42.09 -1.61
CA ASN A 6 4.12 -41.29 -0.49
C ASN A 6 3.50 -39.95 -0.94
N THR A 7 2.52 -40.03 -1.86
CA THR A 7 1.70 -38.90 -2.31
C THR A 7 1.18 -38.02 -1.16
N PRO A 8 0.76 -38.56 0.01
CA PRO A 8 0.36 -37.73 1.15
C PRO A 8 1.50 -36.88 1.72
N LEU A 9 2.71 -37.44 1.84
CA LEU A 9 3.90 -36.71 2.29
C LEU A 9 4.29 -35.61 1.29
N LEU A 10 4.30 -35.93 0.00
CA LEU A 10 4.58 -34.97 -1.06
C LEU A 10 3.58 -33.81 -1.07
N ASN A 11 2.28 -34.10 -0.94
CA ASN A 11 1.23 -33.09 -0.87
C ASN A 11 1.38 -32.21 0.38
N THR A 12 1.72 -32.81 1.53
CA THR A 12 1.95 -32.07 2.77
C THR A 12 3.13 -31.11 2.65
N ILE A 13 4.27 -31.58 2.15
CA ILE A 13 5.45 -30.73 1.94
C ILE A 13 5.16 -29.63 0.92
N SER A 14 4.46 -29.97 -0.18
CA SER A 14 4.06 -28.98 -1.20
C SER A 14 3.16 -27.91 -0.60
N ALA A 15 2.17 -28.29 0.22
CA ALA A 15 1.29 -27.35 0.90
C ALA A 15 2.04 -26.44 1.87
N LEU A 16 3.03 -26.95 2.62
CA LEU A 16 3.88 -26.13 3.48
C LEU A 16 4.68 -25.08 2.69
N LEU A 17 5.27 -25.47 1.56
CA LEU A 17 6.01 -24.56 0.69
C LEU A 17 5.10 -23.50 0.07
N GLU A 18 3.92 -23.89 -0.41
CA GLU A 18 2.94 -22.95 -0.96
C GLU A 18 2.42 -21.97 0.09
N ASN A 19 2.17 -22.44 1.31
CA ASN A 19 1.77 -21.57 2.41
C ASN A 19 2.88 -20.59 2.79
N ALA A 20 4.13 -21.05 2.88
CA ALA A 20 5.28 -20.18 3.17
C ALA A 20 5.43 -19.08 2.09
N ARG A 21 5.31 -19.43 0.80
CA ARG A 21 5.34 -18.47 -0.30
C ARG A 21 4.22 -17.44 -0.19
N LYS A 22 2.99 -17.88 0.09
CA LYS A 22 1.84 -16.98 0.30
C LYS A 22 2.07 -16.00 1.45
N SER A 23 2.57 -16.50 2.59
CA SER A 23 2.88 -15.65 3.75
C SER A 23 3.94 -14.60 3.44
N VAL A 24 5.00 -14.97 2.71
CA VAL A 24 6.03 -14.01 2.28
C VAL A 24 5.44 -12.93 1.38
N VAL A 25 4.61 -13.31 0.40
CA VAL A 25 3.97 -12.33 -0.50
C VAL A 25 3.07 -11.36 0.27
N VAL A 26 2.29 -11.84 1.25
CA VAL A 26 1.44 -10.99 2.09
C VAL A 26 2.29 -10.02 2.90
N ALA A 27 3.34 -10.50 3.57
CA ALA A 27 4.23 -9.65 4.37
C ALA A 27 4.88 -8.56 3.51
N VAL A 28 5.41 -8.91 2.33
CA VAL A 28 5.99 -7.94 1.40
C VAL A 28 4.96 -6.91 0.96
N ASN A 29 3.75 -7.33 0.58
CA ASN A 29 2.69 -6.41 0.18
C ASN A 29 2.33 -5.41 1.29
N GLN A 30 2.21 -5.88 2.53
CA GLN A 30 1.89 -5.05 3.68
C GLN A 30 3.01 -4.02 3.95
N THR A 31 4.26 -4.48 3.99
CA THR A 31 5.42 -3.60 4.18
C THR A 31 5.48 -2.54 3.08
N MET A 32 5.28 -2.94 1.82
CA MET A 32 5.31 -2.02 0.68
C MET A 32 4.23 -0.94 0.78
N VAL A 33 2.99 -1.29 1.14
CA VAL A 33 1.91 -0.30 1.27
C VAL A 33 2.18 0.67 2.41
N LEU A 34 2.66 0.19 3.56
CA LEU A 34 3.10 1.04 4.67
C LEU A 34 4.20 2.00 4.24
N THR A 35 5.24 1.50 3.56
CA THR A 35 6.33 2.35 3.05
C THR A 35 5.83 3.40 2.07
N TYR A 36 4.91 3.05 1.17
CA TYR A 36 4.31 3.99 0.22
C TYR A 36 3.45 5.06 0.91
N PHE A 37 2.74 4.70 1.99
CA PHE A 37 2.02 5.67 2.81
C PHE A 37 2.99 6.67 3.46
N GLU A 38 4.07 6.18 4.08
CA GLU A 38 5.09 7.03 4.72
C GLU A 38 5.82 7.93 3.72
N ILE A 39 6.16 7.43 2.53
CA ILE A 39 6.73 8.27 1.46
C ILE A 39 5.76 9.39 1.09
N GLY A 40 4.47 9.06 0.95
CA GLY A 40 3.44 10.05 0.68
C GLY A 40 3.36 11.12 1.77
N LYS A 41 3.42 10.70 3.04
CA LYS A 41 3.45 11.60 4.21
C LYS A 41 4.65 12.55 4.14
N THR A 42 5.85 12.00 3.97
CA THR A 42 7.10 12.79 3.90
C THR A 42 7.04 13.83 2.79
N ILE A 43 6.51 13.47 1.61
CA ILE A 43 6.35 14.43 0.49
C ILE A 43 5.39 15.57 0.87
N VAL A 44 4.24 15.25 1.48
CA VAL A 44 3.26 16.28 1.84
C VAL A 44 3.77 17.21 2.94
N GLU A 45 4.47 16.68 3.93
CA GLU A 45 5.08 17.48 5.00
C GLU A 45 6.18 18.40 4.46
N ASP A 46 7.02 17.93 3.51
CA ASP A 46 8.02 18.76 2.84
C ASP A 46 7.38 19.89 2.01
N GLU A 47 6.33 19.57 1.23
CA GLU A 47 5.59 20.56 0.43
C GLU A 47 4.95 21.67 1.27
N GLN A 48 4.51 21.37 2.49
CA GLN A 48 3.95 22.35 3.42
C GLN A 48 5.00 23.32 3.97
N ASN A 49 6.23 22.85 4.17
CA ASN A 49 7.35 23.67 4.63
C ASN A 49 7.98 24.52 3.50
N GLY A 50 7.80 24.14 2.24
CA GLY A 50 8.39 24.78 1.05
C GLY A 50 7.60 25.95 0.43
N GLU A 51 6.66 26.57 1.15
CA GLU A 51 5.76 27.64 0.66
C GLU A 51 4.95 27.29 -0.61
N HIS A 52 4.02 26.33 -0.52
CA HIS A 52 2.77 26.26 -1.31
C HIS A 52 2.77 26.62 -2.83
N ARG A 53 3.87 26.44 -3.56
CA ARG A 53 3.86 26.59 -5.03
C ARG A 53 3.61 25.23 -5.67
N ALA A 54 2.55 25.13 -6.48
CA ALA A 54 2.30 23.94 -7.30
C ALA A 54 3.49 23.59 -8.21
N GLU A 55 4.32 24.58 -8.54
CA GLU A 55 5.55 24.41 -9.30
C GLU A 55 6.67 23.76 -8.48
N TYR A 56 6.78 24.04 -7.18
CA TYR A 56 7.73 23.40 -6.27
C TYR A 56 7.48 21.88 -6.20
N GLY A 57 6.23 21.48 -5.97
CA GLY A 57 5.86 20.06 -5.90
C GLY A 57 6.14 19.31 -7.22
N LYS A 58 5.96 19.96 -8.38
CA LYS A 58 6.28 19.35 -9.68
C LYS A 58 7.78 19.14 -9.86
N THR A 59 8.61 20.07 -9.40
CA THR A 59 10.07 19.95 -9.46
C THR A 59 10.58 18.91 -8.46
N LEU A 60 10.09 18.96 -7.21
CA LEU A 60 10.40 17.99 -6.16
C LEU A 60 10.18 16.55 -6.61
N LEU A 61 9.01 16.23 -7.18
CA LEU A 61 8.71 14.86 -7.62
C LEU A 61 9.60 14.41 -8.78
N LYS A 62 10.04 15.32 -9.65
CA LYS A 62 10.98 15.00 -10.74
C LYS A 62 12.35 14.64 -10.17
N ASP A 63 12.87 15.45 -9.25
CA ASP A 63 14.17 15.25 -8.63
C ASP A 63 14.20 13.96 -7.79
N LEU A 64 13.16 13.74 -6.97
CA LEU A 64 12.98 12.49 -6.24
C LEU A 64 12.90 11.28 -7.18
N SER A 65 12.17 11.39 -8.29
CA SER A 65 12.07 10.28 -9.26
C SER A 65 13.42 9.94 -9.87
N LEU A 66 14.24 10.95 -10.19
CA LEU A 66 15.58 10.75 -10.76
C LEU A 66 16.47 9.98 -9.78
N HIS A 67 16.63 10.49 -8.56
CA HIS A 67 17.53 9.91 -7.56
C HIS A 67 17.05 8.56 -7.02
N LEU A 68 15.74 8.39 -6.80
CA LEU A 68 15.21 7.12 -6.29
C LEU A 68 15.24 6.02 -7.34
N LYS A 69 15.05 6.35 -8.64
CA LYS A 69 15.24 5.37 -9.71
C LYS A 69 16.69 4.93 -9.84
N GLU A 70 17.63 5.86 -9.73
CA GLU A 70 19.06 5.55 -9.77
C GLU A 70 19.45 4.61 -8.62
N ARG A 71 18.93 4.86 -7.41
CA ARG A 71 19.30 4.10 -6.21
C ARG A 71 18.54 2.79 -6.03
N PHE A 72 17.24 2.77 -6.33
CA PHE A 72 16.33 1.65 -6.00
C PHE A 72 15.66 1.03 -7.23
N GLY A 73 15.81 1.62 -8.41
CA GLY A 73 15.31 1.08 -9.66
C GLY A 73 13.83 1.35 -9.92
N LYS A 74 13.16 0.34 -10.49
CA LYS A 74 11.77 0.46 -10.94
C LYS A 74 10.83 0.71 -9.75
N GLY A 75 9.78 1.49 -9.98
CA GLY A 75 8.77 1.81 -8.96
C GLY A 75 8.82 3.25 -8.46
N PHE A 76 9.84 4.04 -8.78
CA PHE A 76 9.95 5.44 -8.34
C PHE A 76 9.76 6.43 -9.50
N SER A 77 8.78 6.21 -10.37
CA SER A 77 8.37 7.23 -11.34
C SER A 77 7.72 8.42 -10.65
N VAL A 78 7.78 9.59 -11.30
CA VAL A 78 7.04 10.80 -10.88
C VAL A 78 5.57 10.46 -10.61
N GLU A 79 4.95 9.69 -11.51
CA GLU A 79 3.56 9.25 -11.34
C GLU A 79 3.37 8.36 -10.12
N ASN A 80 4.29 7.42 -9.83
CA ASN A 80 4.13 6.56 -8.66
C ASN A 80 4.36 7.33 -7.35
N LEU A 81 5.30 8.26 -7.32
CA LEU A 81 5.49 9.16 -6.18
C LEU A 81 4.27 10.06 -5.97
N ASP A 82 3.67 10.56 -7.05
CA ASP A 82 2.41 11.32 -6.97
C ASP A 82 1.26 10.45 -6.43
N ARG A 83 1.17 9.18 -6.85
CA ARG A 83 0.20 8.23 -6.29
C ARG A 83 0.44 7.96 -4.80
N MET A 84 1.70 7.87 -4.35
CA MET A 84 2.04 7.75 -2.92
C MET A 84 1.61 9.00 -2.14
N ARG A 85 1.89 10.19 -2.69
CA ARG A 85 1.44 11.48 -2.15
C ARG A 85 -0.08 11.55 -2.04
N PHE A 86 -0.79 11.16 -3.09
CA PHE A 86 -2.24 11.11 -3.11
C PHE A 86 -2.80 10.07 -2.13
N PHE A 87 -2.14 8.92 -2.00
CA PHE A 87 -2.51 7.87 -1.05
C PHE A 87 -2.49 8.37 0.39
N TYR A 88 -1.42 9.07 0.78
CA TYR A 88 -1.36 9.70 2.08
C TYR A 88 -2.52 10.68 2.30
N LYS A 89 -2.71 11.66 1.40
CA LYS A 89 -3.80 12.65 1.51
C LYS A 89 -5.18 12.01 1.65
N THR A 90 -5.41 10.95 0.87
CA THR A 90 -6.69 10.23 0.82
C THR A 90 -7.00 9.49 2.12
N TYR A 91 -5.99 8.88 2.75
CA TYR A 91 -6.18 8.02 3.92
C TYR A 91 -5.83 8.72 5.24
N SER A 92 -5.07 9.82 5.24
CA SER A 92 -4.73 10.60 6.43
C SER A 92 -5.96 11.23 7.09
N GLU A 93 -6.96 11.64 6.30
CA GLU A 93 -8.25 12.16 6.80
C GLU A 93 -9.08 11.06 7.50
N GLN A 94 -9.11 9.87 6.90
CA GLN A 94 -9.77 8.69 7.48
C GLN A 94 -9.08 8.25 8.78
N ILE A 95 -7.75 8.31 8.83
CA ILE A 95 -6.98 7.98 10.03
C ILE A 95 -7.22 9.01 11.14
N SER A 96 -7.21 10.31 10.81
CA SER A 96 -7.48 11.40 11.76
C SER A 96 -8.85 11.27 12.43
N SER A 97 -9.89 10.89 11.68
CA SER A 97 -11.23 10.67 12.26
C SER A 97 -11.31 9.46 13.20
N THR A 98 -10.52 8.40 12.97
CA THR A 98 -10.36 7.29 13.93
C THR A 98 -9.49 7.65 15.14
N LEU A 99 -8.47 8.51 14.98
CA LEU A 99 -7.54 8.91 16.04
C LEU A 99 -8.17 9.80 17.12
N LEU A 100 -9.26 10.52 16.81
CA LEU A 100 -10.02 11.28 17.82
C LEU A 100 -10.62 10.41 18.94
N THR A 101 -10.61 9.08 18.80
CA THR A 101 -11.08 8.15 19.84
C THR A 101 -9.96 7.52 20.68
N ASN A 102 -8.68 7.59 20.26
CA ASN A 102 -7.57 6.88 20.90
C ASN A 102 -6.25 7.70 20.89
N SER A 103 -6.10 8.56 21.89
CA SER A 103 -4.84 9.27 22.22
C SER A 103 -3.77 8.25 22.65
N SER A 104 -2.60 8.10 22.01
CA SER A 104 -1.33 8.81 22.29
C SER A 104 -0.21 8.15 21.45
N ASN A 105 0.87 8.89 21.15
CA ASN A 105 2.18 8.48 20.57
C ASN A 105 2.33 8.40 19.03
N THR A 106 2.93 9.46 18.49
CA THR A 106 3.07 9.82 17.06
C THR A 106 4.03 8.95 16.23
N ILE A 107 4.81 8.04 16.86
CA ILE A 107 5.68 7.08 16.13
C ILE A 107 5.08 5.66 16.18
N SER A 108 4.35 5.31 17.25
CA SER A 108 3.61 4.04 17.35
C SER A 108 2.20 4.10 16.72
N GLN A 109 1.65 5.30 16.46
CA GLN A 109 0.29 5.45 15.93
C GLN A 109 0.17 5.16 14.43
N THR A 110 1.19 5.43 13.61
CA THR A 110 1.16 5.04 12.18
C THR A 110 1.21 3.51 12.00
N LEU A 111 1.82 2.79 12.96
CA LEU A 111 1.78 1.32 13.02
C LEU A 111 0.39 0.74 13.36
N SER A 112 -0.55 1.57 13.81
CA SER A 112 -1.92 1.13 14.11
C SER A 112 -2.81 1.06 12.85
N VAL A 113 -2.38 1.69 11.76
CA VAL A 113 -3.08 1.65 10.48
C VAL A 113 -2.76 0.34 9.78
N LYS A 114 -3.66 -0.63 9.94
CA LYS A 114 -3.54 -1.94 9.26
C LYS A 114 -4.01 -1.83 7.82
N PHE A 115 -3.07 -1.58 6.91
CA PHE A 115 -3.30 -1.76 5.48
C PHE A 115 -3.28 -3.24 5.14
N ASN A 116 -4.46 -3.81 4.85
CA ASN A 116 -4.61 -5.25 4.65
C ASN A 116 -4.69 -5.66 3.18
N LEU A 117 -4.60 -4.71 2.26
CA LEU A 117 -4.68 -4.95 0.82
C LEU A 117 -3.33 -4.65 0.15
N SER A 118 -3.12 -5.21 -1.04
CA SER A 118 -1.93 -4.89 -1.85
C SER A 118 -2.00 -3.48 -2.44
N TRP A 119 -0.85 -2.94 -2.88
CA TRP A 119 -0.80 -1.63 -3.54
C TRP A 119 -1.75 -1.49 -4.73
N SER A 120 -1.91 -2.55 -5.54
CA SER A 120 -2.82 -2.55 -6.68
C SER A 120 -4.29 -2.35 -6.29
N HIS A 121 -4.70 -2.82 -5.10
CA HIS A 121 -6.04 -2.58 -4.59
C HIS A 121 -6.20 -1.11 -4.19
N TYR A 122 -5.23 -0.55 -3.47
CA TYR A 122 -5.27 0.87 -3.08
C TYR A 122 -5.29 1.79 -4.30
N LEU A 123 -4.55 1.47 -5.37
CA LEU A 123 -4.64 2.20 -6.65
C LEU A 123 -6.06 2.26 -7.23
N LYS A 124 -6.87 1.20 -7.05
CA LYS A 124 -8.27 1.17 -7.49
C LYS A 124 -9.16 1.93 -6.52
N LEU A 125 -9.02 1.69 -5.22
CA LEU A 125 -9.81 2.34 -4.17
C LEU A 125 -9.64 3.87 -4.17
N MET A 126 -8.43 4.36 -4.45
CA MET A 126 -8.13 5.78 -4.58
C MET A 126 -8.93 6.50 -5.70
N ARG A 127 -9.48 5.76 -6.66
CA ARG A 127 -10.32 6.34 -7.72
C ARG A 127 -11.75 6.62 -7.25
N ILE A 128 -12.18 5.96 -6.17
CA ILE A 128 -13.50 6.13 -5.57
C ILE A 128 -13.49 7.43 -4.78
N LYS A 129 -14.35 8.38 -5.16
CA LYS A 129 -14.40 9.72 -4.54
C LYS A 129 -15.09 9.69 -3.18
N ASP A 130 -16.17 8.93 -3.04
CA ASP A 130 -16.91 8.81 -1.78
C ASP A 130 -16.11 7.98 -0.75
N PRO A 131 -15.74 8.55 0.41
CA PRO A 131 -15.02 7.84 1.46
C PRO A 131 -15.78 6.62 2.03
N ASN A 132 -17.11 6.67 2.10
CA ASN A 132 -17.93 5.58 2.63
C ASN A 132 -17.96 4.41 1.64
N GLU A 133 -18.14 4.70 0.35
CA GLU A 133 -18.08 3.71 -0.72
C GLU A 133 -16.69 3.06 -0.78
N ARG A 134 -15.62 3.87 -0.69
CA ARG A 134 -14.24 3.38 -0.66
C ARG A 134 -14.02 2.43 0.52
N LYS A 135 -14.47 2.80 1.72
CA LYS A 135 -14.34 1.98 2.93
C LYS A 135 -15.15 0.69 2.83
N PHE A 136 -16.34 0.73 2.24
CA PHE A 136 -17.16 -0.46 1.97
C PHE A 136 -16.38 -1.45 1.10
N TYR A 137 -15.86 -1.01 -0.04
CA TYR A 137 -15.11 -1.89 -0.95
C TYR A 137 -13.75 -2.33 -0.37
N GLU A 138 -13.12 -1.53 0.48
CA GLU A 138 -11.91 -1.94 1.21
C GLU A 138 -12.20 -3.13 2.13
N ILE A 139 -13.28 -3.06 2.91
CA ILE A 139 -13.72 -4.15 3.81
C ILE A 139 -14.08 -5.40 3.00
N GLU A 140 -14.84 -5.24 1.91
CA GLU A 140 -15.24 -6.37 1.07
C GLU A 140 -14.05 -7.00 0.34
N SER A 141 -13.07 -6.21 -0.09
CA SER A 141 -11.84 -6.73 -0.70
C SER A 141 -11.01 -7.54 0.29
N TYR A 142 -10.95 -7.10 1.55
CA TYR A 142 -10.22 -7.80 2.60
C TYR A 142 -10.90 -9.12 2.98
N LYS A 143 -12.22 -9.11 3.19
CA LYS A 143 -12.99 -10.30 3.59
C LYS A 143 -12.95 -11.42 2.55
N ASN A 144 -12.98 -11.07 1.27
CA ASN A 144 -13.16 -12.05 0.20
C ASN A 144 -11.83 -12.55 -0.42
N ASN A 145 -10.66 -12.14 0.09
CA ASN A 145 -9.33 -12.52 -0.43
C ASN A 145 -9.24 -12.43 -1.97
N ILE A 146 -9.86 -11.39 -2.54
CA ILE A 146 -10.10 -11.29 -3.98
C ILE A 146 -8.79 -10.89 -4.67
N ASN A 147 -8.03 -11.87 -5.15
CA ASN A 147 -7.02 -11.66 -6.19
C ASN A 147 -7.64 -11.43 -7.59
N LYS A 148 -8.94 -11.16 -7.69
CA LYS A 148 -9.67 -11.02 -8.96
C LYS A 148 -10.70 -9.91 -8.93
N ILE A 149 -10.26 -8.66 -9.06
CA ILE A 149 -11.15 -7.60 -9.55
C ILE A 149 -10.95 -7.53 -11.07
N LEU A 150 -11.62 -8.46 -11.77
CA LEU A 150 -12.45 -8.10 -12.90
C LEU A 150 -13.81 -7.78 -12.30
N LEU A 151 -14.24 -6.53 -12.43
CA LEU A 151 -15.60 -6.09 -12.72
C LEU A 151 -15.59 -4.55 -12.62
N THR A 152 -15.66 -3.94 -13.81
CA THR A 152 -16.39 -2.71 -14.14
C THR A 152 -16.79 -1.80 -12.98
N PHE A 153 -16.11 -0.65 -12.86
CA PHE A 153 -16.66 0.68 -13.13
C PHE A 153 -15.54 1.57 -13.69
#